data_AF-A0A6F8TS47-F1
#
_entry.id   AF-A0A6F8TS47-F1
#
_cell.length_a   1.000
_cell.length_b   1.000
_cell.length_c   1.000
_cell.angle_alpha   90.00
_cell.angle_beta   90.00
_cell.angle_gamma   90.00
#
_symmetry.space_group_name_H-M   'P 1'
#
loop_
_entity.id
_entity.type
_entity.pdbx_description
1 polymer ?
#
loop_
_entity_poly.entity_id
_entity_poly.type
_entity_poly.pdbx_seq_one_letter_code
_entity_poly.pdbx_strand_id
1 'polypeptide(L)' 'MDTHRSKRISKLYRKLITSDATQAFLIYKGLDEATKAELLDLVAEMGAQHSEKLLNKIS' A
#
# COMPACT_ATOMS: atom_id res chain seq x y z
N MET A 1 -13.54 -8.67 11.45
CA MET A 1 -12.71 -8.00 10.43
C MET A 1 -13.62 -7.62 9.27
N ASP A 2 -13.79 -6.32 9.03
CA ASP A 2 -14.63 -5.77 7.96
C ASP A 2 -14.04 -6.17 6.59
N THR A 3 -14.52 -7.31 6.06
CA THR A 3 -13.87 -8.04 4.96
C THR A 3 -13.73 -7.23 3.68
N HIS A 4 -14.56 -6.21 3.50
CA HIS A 4 -14.56 -5.36 2.31
C HIS A 4 -13.46 -4.31 2.35
N ARG A 5 -13.21 -3.72 3.53
CA ARG A 5 -12.14 -2.76 3.74
C ARG A 5 -10.77 -3.40 3.51
N SER A 6 -10.56 -4.58 4.10
CA SER A 6 -9.33 -5.36 3.89
C SER A 6 -9.10 -5.69 2.41
N LYS A 7 -10.12 -6.15 1.68
CA LYS A 7 -10.00 -6.45 0.23
C LYS A 7 -9.60 -5.23 -0.61
N ARG A 8 -10.14 -4.04 -0.30
CA ARG A 8 -9.80 -2.79 -0.99
C ARG A 8 -8.33 -2.45 -0.80
N ILE A 9 -7.85 -2.45 0.44
CA ILE A 9 -6.46 -2.08 0.77
C ILE A 9 -5.48 -3.13 0.26
N SER A 10 -5.78 -4.43 0.33
CA SER A 10 -4.94 -5.47 -0.28
C SER A 10 -4.85 -5.34 -1.80
N LYS A 11 -5.93 -4.89 -2.47
CA LYS A 11 -5.89 -4.61 -3.92
C LYS A 11 -5.00 -3.40 -4.22
N LEU A 12 -5.10 -2.35 -3.42
CA LEU A 12 -4.24 -1.16 -3.54
C LEU A 12 -2.77 -1.50 -3.34
N TYR A 13 -2.43 -2.25 -2.28
CA TYR A 13 -1.09 -2.74 -2.03
C TYR A 13 -0.52 -3.48 -3.24
N ARG A 14 -1.26 -4.46 -3.77
CA ARG A 14 -0.84 -5.22 -4.96
C ARG A 14 -0.57 -4.30 -6.15
N LYS A 15 -1.46 -3.34 -6.40
CA LYS A 15 -1.28 -2.35 -7.49
C LYS A 15 0.04 -1.60 -7.33
N LEU A 16 0.33 -1.10 -6.13
CA LEU A 16 1.55 -0.34 -5.83
C LEU A 16 2.82 -1.18 -6.06
N ILE A 17 2.86 -2.43 -5.58
CA ILE A 17 4.05 -3.27 -5.72
C ILE A 17 4.28 -3.82 -7.14
N THR A 18 3.23 -3.89 -7.97
CA THR A 18 3.33 -4.34 -9.37
C THR A 18 3.55 -3.21 -10.37
N SER A 19 3.24 -1.96 -10.00
CA SER A 19 3.50 -0.78 -10.82
C SER A 19 4.99 -0.45 -10.86
N ASP A 20 5.42 0.28 -11.88
CA ASP A 20 6.74 0.92 -11.88
C ASP A 20 6.84 1.97 -10.76
N ALA A 21 8.06 2.41 -10.44
CA ALA A 21 8.31 3.30 -9.29
C ALA A 21 7.57 4.65 -9.45
N THR A 22 7.58 5.24 -10.65
CA THR A 22 6.93 6.52 -10.91
C THR A 22 5.41 6.41 -10.75
N GLN A 23 4.79 5.38 -11.31
CA GLN A 23 3.36 5.13 -11.15
C GLN A 23 2.98 4.85 -9.70
N ALA A 24 3.75 4.00 -9.01
CA ALA A 24 3.49 3.67 -7.61
C ALA A 24 3.55 4.92 -6.71
N PHE A 25 4.56 5.77 -6.93
CA PHE A 25 4.69 7.05 -6.23
C PHE A 25 3.49 7.98 -6.48
N LEU A 26 3.07 8.15 -7.73
CA LEU A 26 1.93 9.00 -8.08
C LEU A 26 0.62 8.47 -7.47
N ILE A 27 0.39 7.15 -7.52
CA ILE A 27 -0.77 6.52 -6.89
C ILE A 27 -0.76 6.80 -5.39
N TYR A 28 0.37 6.57 -4.71
CA TYR A 28 0.49 6.76 -3.27
C TYR A 28 0.29 8.22 -2.85
N LYS A 29 0.86 9.18 -3.60
CA LYS A 29 0.68 10.61 -3.36
C LYS A 29 -0.77 11.07 -3.51
N GLY A 30 -1.54 10.44 -4.40
CA GLY A 30 -2.95 10.73 -4.61
C GLY A 30 -3.92 10.14 -3.57
N LEU A 31 -3.43 9.34 -2.60
CA LEU A 31 -4.27 8.78 -1.54
C LEU A 31 -4.52 9.80 -0.43
N ASP A 32 -5.69 9.72 0.20
CA ASP A 32 -5.95 10.41 1.46
C ASP A 32 -5.16 9.78 2.63
N GLU A 33 -4.99 10.54 3.71
CA GLU A 33 -4.21 10.13 4.87
C GLU A 33 -4.79 8.90 5.58
N ALA A 34 -6.11 8.74 5.60
CA ALA A 34 -6.76 7.57 6.19
C ALA A 34 -6.41 6.28 5.43
N THR A 35 -6.40 6.34 4.10
CA THR A 35 -6.06 5.21 3.23
C THR A 35 -4.58 4.88 3.30
N LYS A 36 -3.71 5.90 3.46
CA LYS A 36 -2.28 5.66 3.70
C LYS A 36 -2.04 4.95 5.03
N ALA A 37 -2.71 5.38 6.10
CA ALA A 37 -2.62 4.72 7.41
C ALA A 37 -3.09 3.27 7.32
N GLU A 38 -4.27 3.01 6.75
CA GLU A 38 -4.79 1.65 6.55
C GLU A 38 -3.84 0.77 5.72
N LEU A 39 -3.18 1.35 4.72
CA LEU A 39 -2.18 0.64 3.89
C LEU A 39 -0.92 0.31 4.69
N LEU A 40 -0.41 1.24 5.49
CA LEU A 40 0.78 1.01 6.31
C LEU A 40 0.51 -0.03 7.40
N ASP A 41 -0.67 0.01 8.02
CA ASP A 41 -1.11 -0.98 9.01
C ASP A 41 -1.17 -2.38 8.38
N LEU A 42 -1.81 -2.53 7.23
CA LEU A 42 -1.87 -3.81 6.50
C LEU A 42 -0.46 -4.34 6.19
N VAL A 43 0.43 -3.46 5.73
CA VAL A 43 1.78 -3.86 5.31
C VAL A 43 2.65 -4.22 6.51
N ALA A 44 2.46 -3.54 7.65
CA ALA A 44 3.08 -3.92 8.92
C ALA A 44 2.60 -5.29 9.41
N GLU A 45 1.30 -5.60 9.29
CA GLU A 45 0.73 -6.92 9.61
C GLU A 45 1.29 -8.04 8.71
N MET A 46 1.62 -7.73 7.46
CA MET A 46 2.22 -8.68 6.51
C MET A 46 3.72 -8.93 6.74
N GLY A 47 4.39 -8.08 7.53
CA GLY A 47 5.79 -8.23 7.91
C GLY A 47 6.78 -7.34 7.14
N ALA A 48 8.01 -7.27 7.67
CA ALA A 48 9.02 -6.29 7.26
C ALA A 48 9.38 -6.29 5.77
N GLN A 49 9.41 -7.47 5.13
CA GLN A 49 9.71 -7.59 3.70
C GLN A 49 8.70 -6.83 2.82
N HIS A 50 7.42 -6.84 3.20
CA HIS A 50 6.37 -6.15 2.46
C HIS A 50 6.44 -4.64 2.67
N SER A 51 6.82 -4.21 3.88
CA SER A 51 7.10 -2.81 4.22
C SER A 51 8.24 -2.25 3.38
N GLU A 52 9.38 -2.93 3.35
CA GLU A 52 10.53 -2.53 2.54
C GLU A 52 10.18 -2.45 1.06
N LYS A 53 9.46 -3.45 0.55
CA LYS A 53 9.04 -3.49 -0.86
C LYS A 53 8.13 -2.31 -1.22
N LEU A 54 7.22 -1.92 -0.33
CA LEU A 54 6.37 -0.76 -0.55
C LEU A 54 7.20 0.53 -0.46
N LEU A 55 8.01 0.69 0.58
CA LEU A 55 8.85 1.88 0.80
C LEU A 55 9.79 2.12 -0.39
N ASN A 56 10.39 1.08 -0.95
CA ASN A 56 11.24 1.17 -2.14
C ASN A 56 10.49 1.61 -3.41
N LYS A 57 9.16 1.51 -3.43
CA LYS A 57 8.32 1.94 -4.57
C LYS A 57 7.83 3.38 -4.43
N ILE A 58 7.73 3.88 -3.20
CA ILE A 58 7.12 5.18 -2.88
C ILE A 58 8.11 6.21 -2.32
N SER A 59 9.38 5.83 -2.17
CA SER A 59 10.52 6.73 -1.89
C SER A 59 11.14 7.19 -3.20
#